data_AF-A0A433TGU7-F1
#
_entry.id   AF-A0A433TGU7-F1
#
_cell.length_a   1.000
_cell.length_b   1.000
_cell.length_c   1.000
_cell.angle_alpha   90.00
_cell.angle_beta   90.00
_cell.angle_gamma   90.00
#
_symmetry.space_group_name_H-M   'P 1'
#
loop_
_entity.id
_entity.type
_entity.pdbx_description
1 polymer ?
#
loop_
_entity_poly.entity_id
_entity_poly.type
_entity_poly.pdbx_seq_one_letter_code
_entity_poly.pdbx_strand_id
1 'polypeptide(L)'
;MDTTNAKMMLGYMDDDDDEILDYDGNLDLSTDNEDEDEAESVQEYNMQQYPETPDEKIHWQEQIRMIHLRSHLNQLMEKVRHAHYVTDKTREELKKCRSQIQQYESERDDLFAEIQGKESEGNKSAVHRIRAAHQRVCGELEGEQNLEKMIIERLDQAEYELALAEVERGKFLLAEDDLLHREHKLSQEKTDMAMVRLAKEETLARQALTHRRKDDRTRRDVKLDAERRHAQAIEEAERSHERANKYLQKTMDKLKQREQQEAERYKTDMSKKMDMLLKLKNDITHNRENLRAIRARDKAAERKEMEEEKREREIIKMQGGNPEEMLLVKKRRNEVEKQRNQFEADQKLKKAAIMQKILTEEENIKRRRQQQPYLWKSPNKEADL
;
A
#
# COMPACT_ATOMS: atom_id res chain seq x y z
N MET A 1 -67.40 -25.94 12.32
CA MET A 1 -66.90 -24.63 11.89
C MET A 1 -65.47 -24.50 12.40
N ASP A 2 -64.40 -24.63 11.63
CA ASP A 2 -64.23 -25.05 10.26
C ASP A 2 -62.87 -25.72 10.11
N THR A 3 -62.89 -26.81 9.35
CA THR A 3 -61.78 -27.49 8.72
C THR A 3 -61.14 -26.63 7.62
N THR A 4 -59.85 -26.82 7.36
CA THR A 4 -59.13 -26.82 6.04
C THR A 4 -57.68 -26.42 6.33
N ASN A 5 -56.63 -27.20 6.08
CA ASN A 5 -56.29 -28.08 4.96
C ASN A 5 -56.19 -27.32 3.62
N ALA A 6 -54.97 -26.86 3.31
CA ALA A 6 -54.46 -26.59 1.97
C ALA A 6 -52.96 -26.98 2.02
N LYS A 7 -52.46 -28.07 1.41
CA LYS A 7 -52.55 -28.53 0.01
C LYS A 7 -51.96 -27.44 -0.90
N MET A 8 -50.99 -27.64 -1.77
CA MET A 8 -50.12 -28.73 -2.21
C MET A 8 -49.11 -28.07 -3.18
N MET A 9 -48.02 -28.79 -3.48
CA MET A 9 -47.35 -28.83 -4.79
C MET A 9 -46.80 -27.54 -5.41
N LEU A 10 -45.48 -27.50 -5.54
CA LEU A 10 -44.72 -27.49 -6.81
C LEU A 10 -43.26 -27.77 -6.36
N GLY A 11 -42.49 -28.74 -6.84
CA GLY A 11 -42.45 -29.39 -8.15
C GLY A 11 -41.00 -29.30 -8.62
N TYR A 12 -40.39 -30.45 -8.94
CA TYR A 12 -39.18 -30.63 -9.73
C TYR A 12 -37.87 -30.00 -9.21
N MET A 13 -36.97 -30.84 -8.68
CA MET A 13 -35.54 -30.71 -8.97
C MET A 13 -34.98 -32.07 -9.29
N ASP A 14 -34.20 -32.07 -10.35
CA ASP A 14 -33.81 -33.20 -11.17
C ASP A 14 -32.90 -34.19 -10.44
N ASP A 15 -33.04 -35.46 -10.84
CA ASP A 15 -31.99 -36.46 -10.72
C ASP A 15 -30.86 -36.02 -11.67
N ASP A 16 -29.92 -35.20 -11.18
CA ASP A 16 -28.63 -35.00 -11.83
C ASP A 16 -27.63 -35.98 -11.21
N ASP A 17 -27.15 -36.86 -12.08
CA ASP A 17 -26.03 -37.77 -11.86
C ASP A 17 -24.82 -37.03 -11.29
N ASP A 18 -24.48 -37.28 -10.03
CA ASP A 18 -23.14 -36.95 -9.50
C ASP A 18 -22.13 -37.97 -10.07
N GLU A 19 -21.81 -37.79 -11.35
CA GLU A 19 -20.63 -38.33 -12.01
C GLU A 19 -19.40 -37.82 -11.24
N ILE A 20 -18.80 -38.70 -10.45
CA ILE A 20 -17.53 -38.45 -9.75
C ILE A 20 -16.47 -38.19 -10.82
N LEU A 21 -16.19 -36.90 -11.05
CA LEU A 21 -15.05 -36.42 -11.83
C LEU A 21 -13.76 -36.87 -11.13
N ASP A 22 -13.17 -37.95 -11.61
CA ASP A 22 -11.78 -38.32 -11.37
C ASP A 22 -10.87 -37.21 -11.92
N TYR A 23 -10.54 -36.27 -11.05
CA TYR A 23 -9.59 -35.21 -11.32
C TYR A 23 -8.16 -35.78 -11.25
N ASP A 24 -7.72 -36.42 -12.34
CA ASP A 24 -6.33 -36.79 -12.57
C ASP A 24 -5.55 -35.53 -12.99
N GLY A 25 -5.22 -34.71 -11.99
CA GLY A 25 -4.50 -33.45 -12.15
C GLY A 25 -3.00 -33.68 -12.32
N ASN A 26 -2.58 -34.18 -13.49
CA ASN A 26 -1.19 -34.11 -13.92
C ASN A 26 -0.91 -32.70 -14.47
N LEU A 27 -0.72 -31.72 -13.58
CA LEU A 27 -0.34 -30.35 -13.93
C LEU A 27 1.19 -30.23 -13.87
N ASP A 28 1.84 -30.63 -14.97
CA ASP A 28 3.25 -30.35 -15.25
C ASP A 28 3.44 -28.84 -15.48
N LEU A 29 3.84 -28.14 -14.42
CA LEU A 29 4.29 -26.75 -14.44
C LEU A 29 5.81 -26.73 -14.35
N SER A 30 6.47 -27.14 -15.44
CA SER A 30 7.85 -26.77 -15.73
C SER A 30 7.89 -25.26 -16.02
N THR A 31 8.07 -24.47 -14.97
CA THR A 31 8.56 -23.10 -15.07
C THR A 31 10.04 -23.12 -14.74
N ASP A 32 10.86 -23.20 -15.78
CA ASP A 32 12.27 -22.85 -15.72
C ASP A 32 12.38 -21.39 -15.26
N ASN A 33 12.89 -21.20 -14.05
CA ASN A 33 13.61 -20.00 -13.65
C ASN A 33 14.84 -20.47 -12.89
N GLU A 34 15.94 -20.53 -13.62
CA GLU A 34 17.29 -20.51 -13.05
C GLU A 34 17.48 -19.16 -12.37
N ASP A 35 17.45 -19.15 -11.04
CA ASP A 35 18.21 -18.18 -10.24
C ASP A 35 18.60 -18.90 -8.94
N GLU A 36 19.87 -19.29 -8.91
CA GLU A 36 20.57 -19.82 -7.75
C GLU A 36 20.66 -18.75 -6.63
N ASP A 37 20.67 -19.25 -5.39
CA ASP A 37 21.08 -18.60 -4.15
C ASP A 37 19.96 -18.16 -3.18
N GLU A 38 19.37 -19.14 -2.48
CA GLU A 38 19.22 -19.03 -1.02
C GLU A 38 19.06 -20.41 -0.38
N ALA A 39 20.18 -20.92 0.15
CA ALA A 39 20.20 -22.09 1.01
C ALA A 39 19.48 -21.77 2.33
N GLU A 40 18.23 -22.19 2.50
CA GLU A 40 17.63 -22.30 3.83
C GLU A 40 16.69 -23.50 3.94
N SER A 41 17.11 -24.45 4.79
CA SER A 41 16.26 -25.41 5.49
C SER A 41 15.53 -26.43 4.61
N VAL A 42 16.26 -27.46 4.18
CA VAL A 42 15.71 -28.82 4.07
C VAL A 42 15.26 -29.22 5.49
N GLN A 43 14.04 -28.82 5.85
CA GLN A 43 13.35 -29.36 7.01
C GLN A 43 13.04 -30.80 6.65
N GLU A 44 13.93 -31.66 7.09
CA GLU A 44 13.72 -33.08 7.32
C GLU A 44 12.29 -33.23 7.84
N TYR A 45 11.37 -33.63 6.94
CA TYR A 45 10.06 -34.09 7.30
C TYR A 45 10.31 -35.33 8.13
N ASN A 46 10.47 -35.15 9.44
CA ASN A 46 10.46 -36.22 10.40
C ASN A 46 9.05 -36.80 10.29
N MET A 47 8.93 -37.78 9.42
CA MET A 47 7.69 -38.47 9.11
C MET A 47 7.37 -39.23 10.39
N GLN A 48 6.74 -38.57 11.37
CA GLN A 48 6.19 -39.23 12.54
C GLN A 48 5.33 -40.35 11.99
N GLN A 49 5.87 -41.57 12.07
CA GLN A 49 5.24 -42.76 11.54
C GLN A 49 3.85 -42.81 12.14
N TYR A 50 2.84 -42.90 11.27
CA TYR A 50 1.55 -43.39 11.73
C TYR A 50 1.82 -44.66 12.53
N PRO A 51 1.18 -44.83 13.70
CA PRO A 51 1.36 -46.03 14.49
C PRO A 51 1.24 -47.22 13.54
N GLU A 52 2.28 -48.07 13.53
CA GLU A 52 2.27 -49.29 12.75
C GLU A 52 1.07 -50.10 13.23
N THR A 53 -0.02 -50.02 12.46
CA THR A 53 -1.18 -50.86 12.69
C THR A 53 -0.68 -52.29 12.54
N PRO A 54 -0.97 -53.20 13.48
CA PRO A 54 -0.69 -54.62 13.30
C PRO A 54 -1.18 -55.08 11.92
N ASP A 55 -0.45 -55.97 11.26
CA ASP A 55 -0.65 -56.36 9.85
C ASP A 55 -2.08 -56.85 9.49
N GLU A 56 -2.92 -57.12 10.48
CA GLU A 56 -4.32 -57.50 10.32
C GLU A 56 -5.26 -56.28 10.41
N LYS A 57 -5.16 -55.35 9.45
CA LYS A 57 -6.20 -54.32 9.28
C LYS A 57 -7.54 -55.02 8.98
N ILE A 58 -8.55 -54.81 9.84
CA ILE A 58 -9.89 -55.35 9.64
C ILE A 58 -10.41 -54.89 8.28
N HIS A 59 -10.51 -55.83 7.34
CA HIS A 59 -10.83 -55.52 5.96
C HIS A 59 -12.28 -55.00 5.85
N TRP A 60 -12.57 -54.17 4.84
CA TRP A 60 -13.92 -53.61 4.64
C TRP A 60 -15.02 -54.68 4.62
N GLN A 61 -14.77 -55.82 3.97
CA GLN A 61 -15.70 -56.94 3.96
C GLN A 61 -15.91 -57.55 5.36
N GLU A 62 -14.89 -57.55 6.19
CA GLU A 62 -14.97 -58.02 7.58
C GLU A 62 -15.76 -57.04 8.44
N GLN A 63 -15.58 -55.72 8.25
CA GLN A 63 -16.41 -54.70 8.91
C GLN A 63 -17.89 -54.88 8.56
N ILE A 64 -18.21 -55.15 7.29
CA ILE A 64 -19.58 -55.45 6.86
C ILE A 64 -20.10 -56.73 7.54
N ARG A 65 -19.29 -57.80 7.62
CA ARG A 65 -19.68 -59.03 8.33
C ARG A 65 -19.93 -58.77 9.82
N MET A 66 -19.09 -57.95 10.45
CA MET A 66 -19.26 -57.55 11.86
C MET A 66 -20.57 -56.79 12.07
N ILE A 67 -20.90 -55.83 11.19
CA ILE A 67 -22.17 -55.09 11.25
C ILE A 67 -23.37 -56.03 11.08
N HIS A 68 -23.32 -56.95 10.12
CA HIS A 68 -24.39 -57.93 9.94
C HIS A 68 -24.54 -58.86 11.15
N LEU A 69 -23.41 -59.34 11.71
CA LEU A 69 -23.43 -60.17 12.91
C LEU A 69 -24.00 -59.41 14.11
N ARG A 70 -23.61 -58.15 14.31
CA ARG A 70 -24.17 -57.26 15.34
C ARG A 70 -25.67 -57.10 15.18
N SER A 71 -26.14 -56.87 13.96
CA SER A 71 -27.57 -56.77 13.65
C SER A 71 -28.31 -58.08 13.95
N HIS A 72 -27.75 -59.22 13.57
CA HIS A 72 -28.34 -60.54 13.86
C HIS A 72 -28.41 -60.84 15.36
N LEU A 73 -27.34 -60.56 16.10
CA LEU A 73 -27.31 -60.69 17.56
C LEU A 73 -28.38 -59.82 18.22
N ASN A 74 -28.56 -58.58 17.76
CA ASN A 74 -29.62 -57.69 18.25
C ASN A 74 -31.03 -58.26 17.99
N GLN A 75 -31.26 -58.86 16.81
CA GLN A 75 -32.53 -59.53 16.51
C GLN A 75 -32.79 -60.73 17.43
N LEU A 76 -31.75 -61.54 17.71
CA LEU A 76 -31.86 -62.67 18.64
C LEU A 76 -32.16 -62.19 20.08
N MET A 77 -31.52 -61.12 20.53
CA MET A 77 -31.82 -60.51 21.82
C MET A 77 -33.28 -60.05 21.91
N GLU A 78 -33.80 -59.41 20.85
CA GLU A 78 -35.20 -58.95 20.84
C GLU A 78 -36.18 -60.13 20.83
N LYS A 79 -35.88 -61.22 20.11
CA LYS A 79 -36.68 -62.45 20.14
C LYS A 79 -36.75 -63.06 21.55
N VAL A 80 -35.60 -63.16 22.22
CA VAL A 80 -35.53 -63.68 23.60
C VAL A 80 -36.34 -62.77 24.54
N ARG A 81 -36.19 -61.45 24.41
CA ARG A 81 -36.96 -60.47 25.20
C ARG A 81 -38.47 -60.60 24.98
N HIS A 82 -38.90 -60.79 23.74
CA HIS A 82 -40.30 -60.98 23.40
C HIS A 82 -40.86 -62.28 23.99
N ALA A 83 -40.13 -63.40 23.85
CA ALA A 83 -40.54 -64.68 24.40
C ALA A 83 -40.63 -64.67 25.93
N HIS A 84 -39.70 -63.98 26.61
CA HIS A 84 -39.79 -63.74 28.06
C HIS A 84 -41.07 -62.97 28.41
N TYR A 85 -41.35 -61.88 27.71
CA TYR A 85 -42.54 -61.07 27.97
C TYR A 85 -43.84 -61.88 27.81
N VAL A 86 -43.95 -62.70 26.76
CA VAL A 86 -45.11 -63.55 26.55
C VAL A 86 -45.25 -64.58 27.66
N THR A 87 -44.14 -65.22 28.06
CA THR A 87 -44.11 -66.22 29.13
C THR A 87 -44.50 -65.62 30.49
N ASP A 88 -43.97 -64.45 30.83
CA ASP A 88 -44.31 -63.77 32.09
C ASP A 88 -45.78 -63.34 32.12
N LYS A 89 -46.29 -62.85 30.99
CA LYS A 89 -47.70 -62.49 30.86
C LYS A 89 -48.62 -63.70 31.03
N THR A 90 -48.31 -64.83 30.41
CA THR A 90 -49.13 -66.05 30.55
C THR A 90 -49.05 -66.63 31.96
N ARG A 91 -47.90 -66.54 32.64
CA ARG A 91 -47.75 -66.90 34.07
C ARG A 91 -48.62 -66.03 34.97
N GLU A 92 -48.71 -64.73 34.70
CA GLU A 92 -49.59 -63.82 35.44
C GLU A 92 -51.07 -64.12 35.20
N GLU A 93 -51.46 -64.40 33.95
CA GLU A 93 -52.83 -64.83 33.60
C GLU A 93 -53.20 -66.12 34.34
N LEU A 94 -52.30 -67.11 34.36
CA LEU A 94 -52.49 -68.36 35.10
C LEU A 94 -52.67 -68.13 36.61
N LYS A 95 -51.86 -67.24 37.19
CA LYS A 95 -51.97 -66.89 38.61
C LYS A 95 -53.33 -66.25 38.94
N LYS A 96 -53.85 -65.39 38.05
CA LYS A 96 -55.17 -64.77 38.22
C LYS A 96 -56.28 -65.82 38.14
N CYS A 97 -56.26 -66.69 37.13
CA CYS A 97 -57.24 -67.76 36.98
C CYS A 97 -57.24 -68.70 38.21
N ARG A 98 -56.07 -69.13 38.68
CA ARG A 98 -55.96 -69.92 39.92
C ARG A 98 -56.53 -69.23 41.16
N SER A 99 -56.36 -67.92 41.26
CA SER A 99 -56.93 -67.15 42.37
C SER A 99 -58.46 -67.09 42.29
N GLN A 100 -59.02 -67.00 41.08
CA GLN A 100 -60.48 -67.03 40.85
C GLN A 100 -61.07 -68.41 41.12
N ILE A 101 -60.39 -69.48 40.70
CA ILE A 101 -60.77 -70.87 41.03
C ILE A 101 -60.87 -71.04 42.55
N GLN A 102 -59.86 -70.60 43.30
CA GLN A 102 -59.88 -70.66 44.77
C GLN A 102 -61.04 -69.87 45.39
N GLN A 103 -61.40 -68.71 44.82
CA GLN A 103 -62.55 -67.93 45.25
C GLN A 103 -63.87 -68.69 45.02
N TYR A 104 -64.07 -69.23 43.82
CA TYR A 104 -65.27 -70.02 43.51
C TYR A 104 -65.35 -71.31 44.31
N GLU A 105 -64.23 -71.95 44.64
CA GLU A 105 -64.20 -73.11 45.55
C GLU A 105 -64.67 -72.73 46.96
N SER A 106 -64.20 -71.61 47.50
CA SER A 106 -64.68 -71.09 48.79
C SER A 106 -66.16 -70.74 48.75
N GLU A 107 -66.63 -70.02 47.73
CA GLU A 107 -68.04 -69.65 47.58
C GLU A 107 -68.94 -70.88 47.43
N ARG A 108 -68.50 -71.90 46.69
CA ARG A 108 -69.21 -73.18 46.57
C ARG A 108 -69.38 -73.84 47.95
N ASP A 109 -68.31 -73.91 48.73
CA ASP A 109 -68.32 -74.56 50.04
C ASP A 109 -69.17 -73.79 51.06
N ASP A 110 -69.15 -72.45 51.02
CA ASP A 110 -70.00 -71.59 51.84
C ASP A 110 -71.50 -71.74 51.49
N LEU A 111 -71.83 -71.72 50.19
CA LEU A 111 -73.21 -71.95 49.73
C LEU A 111 -73.69 -73.36 50.07
N PHE A 112 -72.80 -74.36 50.01
CA PHE A 112 -73.12 -75.73 50.40
C PHE A 112 -73.43 -75.82 51.90
N ALA A 113 -72.65 -75.14 52.74
CA ALA A 113 -72.92 -75.04 54.18
C ALA A 113 -74.25 -74.30 54.45
N GLU A 114 -74.55 -73.22 53.72
CA GLU A 114 -75.81 -72.48 53.86
C GLU A 114 -77.02 -73.33 53.44
N ILE A 115 -76.90 -74.15 52.38
CA ILE A 115 -77.93 -75.11 51.98
C ILE A 115 -78.24 -76.06 53.14
N GLN A 116 -77.22 -76.67 53.76
CA GLN A 116 -77.42 -77.58 54.90
C GLN A 116 -78.09 -76.87 56.09
N GLY A 117 -77.67 -75.64 56.39
CA GLY A 117 -78.28 -74.80 57.43
C GLY A 117 -79.77 -74.54 57.16
N LYS A 118 -80.13 -74.07 55.96
CA LYS A 118 -81.53 -73.75 55.59
C LYS A 118 -82.43 -74.97 55.44
N GLU A 119 -81.85 -76.13 55.12
CA GLU A 119 -82.55 -77.41 55.15
C GLU A 119 -82.94 -77.80 56.58
N SER A 120 -82.03 -77.62 57.54
CA SER A 120 -82.31 -77.89 58.96
C SER A 120 -83.38 -76.96 59.56
N GLU A 121 -83.44 -75.70 59.10
CA GLU A 121 -84.48 -74.73 59.45
C GLU A 121 -85.84 -75.01 58.77
N GLY A 122 -85.89 -75.93 57.79
CA GLY A 122 -87.12 -76.27 57.05
C GLY A 122 -87.55 -75.25 55.98
N ASN A 123 -86.72 -74.25 55.66
CA ASN A 123 -87.06 -73.19 54.71
C ASN A 123 -86.80 -73.58 53.25
N LYS A 124 -87.72 -74.36 52.67
CA LYS A 124 -87.60 -74.92 51.31
C LYS A 124 -87.39 -73.87 50.21
N SER A 125 -88.03 -72.69 50.31
CA SER A 125 -87.89 -71.64 49.29
C SER A 125 -86.48 -71.05 49.26
N ALA A 126 -85.89 -70.81 50.44
CA ALA A 126 -84.50 -70.36 50.55
C ALA A 126 -83.53 -71.40 49.98
N VAL A 127 -83.72 -72.68 50.31
CA VAL A 127 -82.90 -73.79 49.79
C VAL A 127 -82.90 -73.82 48.26
N HIS A 128 -84.06 -73.68 47.60
CA HIS A 128 -84.11 -73.66 46.13
C HIS A 128 -83.35 -72.48 45.52
N ARG A 129 -83.40 -71.29 46.13
CA ARG A 129 -82.63 -70.12 45.66
C ARG A 129 -81.12 -70.32 45.81
N ILE A 130 -80.68 -70.83 46.96
CA ILE A 130 -79.25 -71.07 47.23
C ILE A 130 -78.72 -72.21 46.35
N ARG A 131 -79.51 -73.27 46.12
CA ARG A 131 -79.15 -74.34 45.17
C ARG A 131 -78.95 -73.82 43.74
N ALA A 132 -79.79 -72.89 43.29
CA ALA A 132 -79.62 -72.27 41.99
C ALA A 132 -78.34 -71.40 41.93
N ALA A 133 -77.97 -70.74 43.03
CA ALA A 133 -76.70 -70.02 43.14
C ALA A 133 -75.50 -70.98 43.14
N HIS A 134 -75.55 -72.06 43.92
CA HIS A 134 -74.50 -73.09 43.96
C HIS A 134 -74.29 -73.74 42.59
N GLN A 135 -75.37 -74.08 41.87
CA GLN A 135 -75.26 -74.62 40.50
C GLN A 135 -74.58 -73.64 39.54
N ARG A 136 -74.82 -72.34 39.70
CA ARG A 136 -74.16 -71.30 38.90
C ARG A 136 -72.67 -71.24 39.20
N VAL A 137 -72.29 -71.18 40.48
CA VAL A 137 -70.88 -71.17 40.92
C VAL A 137 -70.16 -72.43 40.45
N CYS A 138 -70.79 -73.61 40.51
CA CYS A 138 -70.21 -74.83 39.93
C CYS A 138 -69.95 -74.72 38.42
N GLY A 139 -70.90 -74.14 37.66
CA GLY A 139 -70.71 -73.91 36.22
C GLY A 139 -69.60 -72.90 35.91
N GLU A 140 -69.50 -71.82 36.69
CA GLU A 140 -68.42 -70.84 36.59
C GLU A 140 -67.06 -71.45 36.95
N LEU A 141 -67.01 -72.29 38.00
CA LEU A 141 -65.82 -73.04 38.39
C LEU A 141 -65.34 -73.99 37.30
N GLU A 142 -66.25 -74.76 36.67
CA GLU A 142 -65.92 -75.62 35.53
C GLU A 142 -65.40 -74.80 34.33
N GLY A 143 -65.99 -73.62 34.10
CA GLY A 143 -65.53 -72.66 33.09
C GLY A 143 -64.09 -72.19 33.35
N GLU A 144 -63.79 -71.76 34.56
CA GLU A 144 -62.43 -71.33 34.96
C GLU A 144 -61.42 -72.49 34.93
N GLN A 145 -61.80 -73.70 35.34
CA GLN A 145 -60.92 -74.87 35.24
C GLN A 145 -60.58 -75.22 33.78
N ASN A 146 -61.52 -75.03 32.86
CA ASN A 146 -61.24 -75.20 31.43
C ASN A 146 -60.35 -74.07 30.91
N LEU A 147 -60.55 -72.83 31.38
CA LEU A 147 -59.66 -71.72 31.08
C LEU A 147 -58.24 -71.96 31.60
N GLU A 148 -58.08 -72.50 32.82
CA GLU A 148 -56.79 -72.87 33.39
C GLU A 148 -56.04 -73.85 32.50
N LYS A 149 -56.71 -74.91 32.03
CA LYS A 149 -56.11 -75.90 31.10
C LYS A 149 -55.61 -75.23 29.82
N MET A 150 -56.41 -74.35 29.21
CA MET A 150 -56.01 -73.61 28.01
C MET A 150 -54.83 -72.67 28.27
N ILE A 151 -54.79 -71.99 29.43
CA ILE A 151 -53.68 -71.12 29.80
C ILE A 151 -52.41 -71.94 30.05
N ILE A 152 -52.51 -73.11 30.67
CA ILE A 152 -51.37 -74.02 30.88
C ILE A 152 -50.80 -74.49 29.54
N GLU A 153 -51.64 -74.95 28.61
CA GLU A 153 -51.18 -75.36 27.28
C GLU A 153 -50.47 -74.22 26.53
N ARG A 154 -51.00 -73.00 26.65
CA ARG A 154 -50.37 -71.80 26.09
C ARG A 154 -49.06 -71.45 26.80
N LEU A 155 -48.98 -71.64 28.11
CA LEU A 155 -47.76 -71.42 28.88
C LEU A 155 -46.68 -72.42 28.47
N ASP A 156 -47.01 -73.70 28.32
CA ASP A 156 -46.07 -74.74 27.86
C ASP A 156 -45.49 -74.39 26.47
N GLN A 157 -46.34 -73.89 25.56
CA GLN A 157 -45.91 -73.40 24.24
C GLN A 157 -44.97 -72.19 24.36
N ALA A 158 -45.32 -71.20 25.19
CA ALA A 158 -44.50 -70.00 25.40
C ALA A 158 -43.15 -70.32 26.06
N GLU A 159 -43.12 -71.22 27.04
CA GLU A 159 -41.89 -71.68 27.69
C GLU A 159 -41.00 -72.47 26.72
N TYR A 160 -41.59 -73.27 25.84
CA TYR A 160 -40.86 -73.94 24.76
C TYR A 160 -40.25 -72.94 23.76
N GLU A 161 -41.02 -71.94 23.33
CA GLU A 161 -40.51 -70.87 22.44
C GLU A 161 -39.39 -70.06 23.10
N LEU A 162 -39.51 -69.75 24.40
CA LEU A 162 -38.48 -69.09 25.16
C LEU A 162 -37.20 -69.93 25.22
N ALA A 163 -37.30 -71.21 25.57
CA ALA A 163 -36.16 -72.11 25.60
C ALA A 163 -35.48 -72.22 24.22
N LEU A 164 -36.27 -72.28 23.15
CA LEU A 164 -35.75 -72.29 21.77
C LEU A 164 -34.96 -71.00 21.47
N ALA A 165 -35.52 -69.84 21.81
CA ALA A 165 -34.88 -68.54 21.60
C ALA A 165 -33.58 -68.40 22.41
N GLU A 166 -33.57 -68.86 23.67
CA GLU A 166 -32.38 -68.86 24.52
C GLU A 166 -31.28 -69.78 23.96
N VAL A 167 -31.65 -70.96 23.46
CA VAL A 167 -30.71 -71.88 22.80
C VAL A 167 -30.16 -71.26 21.51
N GLU A 168 -31.00 -70.62 20.69
CA GLU A 168 -30.54 -69.89 19.50
C GLU A 168 -29.56 -68.78 19.84
N ARG A 169 -29.84 -67.97 20.86
CA ARG A 169 -28.90 -66.95 21.35
C ARG A 169 -27.61 -67.59 21.87
N GLY A 170 -27.71 -68.68 22.62
CA GLY A 170 -26.57 -69.41 23.16
C GLY A 170 -25.58 -69.90 22.10
N LYS A 171 -26.05 -70.22 20.88
CA LYS A 171 -25.19 -70.61 19.75
C LYS A 171 -24.22 -69.50 19.33
N PHE A 172 -24.54 -68.24 19.60
CA PHE A 172 -23.74 -67.08 19.20
C PHE A 172 -22.96 -66.43 20.34
N LEU A 173 -22.93 -67.02 21.54
CA LEU A 173 -22.29 -66.41 22.70
C LEU A 173 -20.79 -66.14 22.48
N LEU A 174 -20.05 -67.11 21.92
CA LEU A 174 -18.64 -66.93 21.58
C LEU A 174 -18.44 -65.93 20.44
N ALA A 175 -19.35 -65.92 19.46
CA ALA A 175 -19.29 -64.98 18.35
C ALA A 175 -19.56 -63.54 18.78
N GLU A 176 -20.38 -63.33 19.82
CA GLU A 176 -20.63 -62.04 20.45
C GLU A 176 -19.38 -61.51 21.17
N ASP A 177 -18.73 -62.35 21.97
CA ASP A 177 -17.48 -61.99 22.65
C ASP A 177 -16.37 -61.63 21.64
N ASP A 178 -16.16 -62.46 20.61
CA ASP A 178 -15.19 -62.19 19.55
C ASP A 178 -15.49 -60.88 18.81
N LEU A 179 -16.76 -60.65 18.49
CA LEU A 179 -17.22 -59.43 17.84
C LEU A 179 -16.93 -58.20 18.70
N LEU A 180 -17.22 -58.25 20.01
CA LEU A 180 -16.95 -57.16 20.95
C LEU A 180 -15.46 -56.81 20.99
N HIS A 181 -14.58 -57.81 21.04
CA HIS A 181 -13.14 -57.57 21.03
C HIS A 181 -12.69 -56.91 19.72
N ARG A 182 -13.18 -57.38 18.56
CA ARG A 182 -12.84 -56.79 17.25
C ARG A 182 -13.37 -55.37 17.09
N GLU A 183 -14.60 -55.12 17.52
CA GLU A 183 -15.19 -53.77 17.50
C GLU A 183 -14.40 -52.81 18.39
N HIS A 184 -13.97 -53.27 19.57
CA HIS A 184 -13.17 -52.47 20.47
C HIS A 184 -11.81 -52.11 19.87
N LYS A 185 -11.11 -53.09 19.29
CA LYS A 185 -9.84 -52.84 18.57
C LYS A 185 -10.02 -51.84 17.43
N LEU A 186 -11.05 -52.03 16.60
CA LEU A 186 -11.36 -51.11 15.50
C LEU A 186 -11.65 -49.70 16.00
N SER A 187 -12.34 -49.57 17.14
CA SER A 187 -12.64 -48.29 17.76
C SER A 187 -11.36 -47.60 18.26
N GLN A 188 -10.48 -48.33 18.93
CA GLN A 188 -9.17 -47.84 19.38
C GLN A 188 -8.32 -47.36 18.20
N GLU A 189 -8.18 -48.18 17.15
CA GLU A 189 -7.43 -47.80 15.94
C GLU A 189 -7.97 -46.52 15.29
N LYS A 190 -9.30 -46.38 15.21
CA LYS A 190 -9.92 -45.15 14.69
C LYS A 190 -9.59 -43.95 15.57
N THR A 191 -9.61 -44.10 16.89
CA THR A 191 -9.27 -43.01 17.82
C THR A 191 -7.80 -42.64 17.73
N ASP A 192 -6.89 -43.62 17.65
CA ASP A 192 -5.46 -43.39 17.53
C ASP A 192 -5.11 -42.69 16.23
N MET A 193 -5.69 -43.14 15.12
CA MET A 193 -5.52 -42.49 13.81
C MET A 193 -6.06 -41.05 13.80
N ALA A 194 -7.18 -40.79 14.47
CA ALA A 194 -7.71 -39.43 14.62
C ALA A 194 -6.77 -38.54 15.45
N MET A 195 -6.20 -39.07 16.55
CA MET A 195 -5.24 -38.37 17.39
C MET A 195 -3.96 -38.02 16.64
N VAL A 196 -3.45 -38.93 15.81
CA VAL A 196 -2.24 -38.69 14.99
C VAL A 196 -2.50 -37.61 13.94
N ARG A 197 -3.67 -37.65 13.27
CA ARG A 197 -4.07 -36.60 12.30
C ARG A 197 -4.16 -35.25 12.98
N LEU A 198 -4.80 -35.18 14.15
CA LEU A 198 -4.90 -33.96 14.94
C LEU A 198 -3.52 -33.43 15.32
N ALA A 199 -2.62 -34.27 15.83
CA ALA A 199 -1.27 -33.86 16.18
C ALA A 199 -0.50 -33.30 14.96
N LYS A 200 -0.64 -33.94 13.79
CA LYS A 200 -0.04 -33.44 12.54
C LYS A 200 -0.60 -32.07 12.16
N GLU A 201 -1.91 -31.90 12.16
CA GLU A 201 -2.55 -30.62 11.88
C GLU A 201 -2.10 -29.53 12.85
N GLU A 202 -1.99 -29.84 14.15
CA GLU A 202 -1.45 -28.89 15.13
C GLU A 202 0.00 -28.49 14.83
N THR A 203 0.86 -29.43 14.44
CA THR A 203 2.26 -29.11 14.08
C THR A 203 2.33 -28.20 12.86
N LEU A 204 1.55 -28.49 11.82
CA LEU A 204 1.48 -27.68 10.60
C LEU A 204 0.89 -26.29 10.90
N ALA A 205 -0.16 -26.22 11.72
CA ALA A 205 -0.75 -24.95 12.14
C ALA A 205 0.25 -24.10 12.94
N ARG A 206 1.03 -24.72 13.85
CA ARG A 206 2.11 -24.03 14.58
C ARG A 206 3.17 -23.50 13.62
N GLN A 207 3.62 -24.30 12.65
CA GLN A 207 4.58 -23.86 11.63
C GLN A 207 4.03 -22.69 10.81
N ALA A 208 2.81 -22.79 10.28
CA ALA A 208 2.16 -21.72 9.52
C ALA A 208 2.07 -20.40 10.32
N LEU A 209 1.75 -20.48 11.62
CA LEU A 209 1.75 -19.31 12.50
C LEU A 209 3.14 -18.70 12.67
N THR A 210 4.20 -19.51 12.75
CA THR A 210 5.57 -18.98 12.83
C THR A 210 5.99 -18.27 11.54
N HIS A 211 5.68 -18.83 10.37
CA HIS A 211 5.96 -18.19 9.08
C HIS A 211 5.19 -16.87 8.95
N ARG A 212 3.89 -16.87 9.24
CA ARG A 212 3.08 -15.64 9.23
C ARG A 212 3.65 -14.55 10.15
N ARG A 213 4.14 -14.93 11.34
CA ARG A 213 4.79 -13.99 12.26
C ARG A 213 6.09 -13.42 11.70
N LYS A 214 6.89 -14.23 10.99
CA LYS A 214 8.11 -13.77 10.31
C LYS A 214 7.75 -12.79 9.19
N ASP A 215 6.79 -13.12 8.34
CA ASP A 215 6.33 -12.25 7.25
C ASP A 215 5.77 -10.93 7.76
N ASP A 216 5.00 -10.97 8.84
CA ASP A 216 4.49 -9.75 9.45
C ASP A 216 5.62 -8.88 10.03
N ARG A 217 6.74 -9.47 10.47
CA ARG A 217 7.92 -8.68 10.92
C ARG A 217 8.61 -8.04 9.73
N THR A 218 8.91 -8.81 8.67
CA THR A 218 9.56 -8.27 7.47
C THR A 218 8.72 -7.17 6.83
N ARG A 219 7.40 -7.34 6.74
CA ARG A 219 6.47 -6.30 6.25
C ARG A 219 6.51 -5.03 7.10
N ARG A 220 6.59 -5.15 8.43
CA ARG A 220 6.73 -4.00 9.33
C ARG A 220 8.06 -3.29 9.11
N ASP A 221 9.15 -4.05 8.98
CA ASP A 221 10.50 -3.49 8.78
C ASP A 221 10.60 -2.76 7.43
N VAL A 222 10.07 -3.34 6.35
CA VAL A 222 10.00 -2.70 5.03
C VAL A 222 9.20 -1.39 5.10
N LYS A 223 8.07 -1.38 5.82
CA LYS A 223 7.26 -0.17 5.99
C LYS A 223 8.04 0.91 6.74
N LEU A 224 8.70 0.56 7.85
CA LEU A 224 9.51 1.49 8.63
C LEU A 224 10.69 2.05 7.82
N ASP A 225 11.33 1.23 6.99
CA ASP A 225 12.42 1.66 6.12
C ASP A 225 11.93 2.62 5.01
N ALA A 226 10.77 2.32 4.40
CA ALA A 226 10.14 3.23 3.44
C ALA A 226 9.78 4.59 4.08
N GLU A 227 9.24 4.58 5.31
CA GLU A 227 8.96 5.81 6.07
C GLU A 227 10.24 6.61 6.36
N ARG A 228 11.35 5.94 6.71
CA ARG A 228 12.65 6.60 6.91
C ARG A 228 13.18 7.24 5.63
N ARG A 229 13.14 6.52 4.51
CA ARG A 229 13.57 7.06 3.20
C ARG A 229 12.73 8.26 2.79
N HIS A 230 11.43 8.18 2.98
CA HIS A 230 10.52 9.29 2.71
C HIS A 230 10.83 10.51 3.58
N ALA A 231 11.06 10.33 4.88
CA ALA A 231 11.44 11.42 5.78
C ALA A 231 12.76 12.08 5.35
N GLN A 232 13.76 11.28 4.97
CA GLN A 232 15.04 11.80 4.45
C GLN A 232 14.85 12.59 3.16
N ALA A 233 14.04 12.08 2.22
CA ALA A 233 13.75 12.77 0.96
C ALA A 233 13.05 14.12 1.18
N ILE A 234 12.12 14.20 2.14
CA ILE A 234 11.47 15.47 2.54
C ILE A 234 12.52 16.43 3.08
N GLU A 235 13.35 15.98 4.02
CA GLU A 235 14.36 16.85 4.64
C GLU A 235 15.37 17.38 3.59
N GLU A 236 15.80 16.54 2.66
CA GLU A 236 16.67 16.96 1.55
C GLU A 236 15.99 17.95 0.60
N ALA A 237 14.71 17.74 0.29
CA ALA A 237 13.93 18.67 -0.51
C ALA A 237 13.78 20.02 0.20
N GLU A 238 13.53 20.04 1.51
CA GLU A 238 13.48 21.25 2.33
C GLU A 238 14.82 21.99 2.33
N ARG A 239 15.93 21.28 2.60
CA ARG A 239 17.29 21.86 2.55
C ARG A 239 17.62 22.43 1.17
N SER A 240 17.20 21.76 0.10
CA SER A 240 17.38 22.23 -1.27
C SER A 240 16.57 23.50 -1.55
N HIS A 241 15.29 23.49 -1.16
CA HIS A 241 14.39 24.63 -1.27
C HIS A 241 14.92 25.85 -0.49
N GLU A 242 15.44 25.67 0.72
CA GLU A 242 16.10 26.73 1.49
C GLU A 242 17.31 27.33 0.76
N ARG A 243 18.16 26.48 0.15
CA ARG A 243 19.31 26.94 -0.64
C ARG A 243 18.83 27.76 -1.85
N ALA A 244 17.84 27.27 -2.58
CA ALA A 244 17.24 27.98 -3.70
C ALA A 244 16.65 29.33 -3.26
N ASN A 245 15.94 29.37 -2.15
CA ASN A 245 15.39 30.60 -1.58
C ASN A 245 16.47 31.61 -1.18
N LYS A 246 17.60 31.16 -0.61
CA LYS A 246 18.74 32.04 -0.34
C LYS A 246 19.29 32.68 -1.62
N TYR A 247 19.37 31.94 -2.72
CA TYR A 247 19.79 32.51 -4.01
C TYR A 247 18.74 33.45 -4.58
N LEU A 248 17.46 33.09 -4.51
CA LEU A 248 16.36 33.94 -4.96
C LEU A 248 16.35 35.28 -4.20
N GLN A 249 16.50 35.23 -2.88
CA GLN A 249 16.58 36.43 -2.04
C GLN A 249 17.76 37.31 -2.48
N LYS A 250 18.96 36.71 -2.67
CA LYS A 250 20.12 37.45 -3.19
C LYS A 250 19.86 38.06 -4.57
N THR A 251 19.15 37.37 -5.47
CA THR A 251 18.80 37.94 -6.78
C THR A 251 17.80 39.07 -6.68
N MET A 252 16.80 38.95 -5.80
CA MET A 252 15.81 40.01 -5.55
C MET A 252 16.48 41.24 -4.92
N ASP A 253 17.41 41.04 -3.99
CA ASP A 253 18.15 42.14 -3.36
C ASP A 253 19.08 42.84 -4.37
N LYS A 254 19.75 42.09 -5.25
CA LYS A 254 20.54 42.66 -6.35
C LYS A 254 19.68 43.47 -7.33
N LEU A 255 18.49 42.98 -7.66
CA LEU A 255 17.54 43.72 -8.51
C LEU A 255 17.12 45.03 -7.83
N LYS A 256 16.72 44.98 -6.56
CA LYS A 256 16.38 46.18 -5.77
C LYS A 256 17.55 47.18 -5.69
N GLN A 257 18.78 46.70 -5.48
CA GLN A 257 19.96 47.57 -5.49
C GLN A 257 20.21 48.22 -6.86
N ARG A 258 20.03 47.45 -7.94
CA ARG A 258 20.15 47.98 -9.30
C ARG A 258 19.10 49.04 -9.57
N GLU A 259 17.85 48.81 -9.19
CA GLU A 259 16.76 49.79 -9.30
C GLU A 259 17.09 51.07 -8.51
N GLN A 260 17.64 50.95 -7.29
CA GLN A 260 18.07 52.11 -6.50
C GLN A 260 19.21 52.88 -7.16
N GLN A 261 20.23 52.18 -7.69
CA GLN A 261 21.33 52.82 -8.41
C GLN A 261 20.87 53.50 -9.70
N GLU A 262 19.96 52.89 -10.46
CA GLU A 262 19.36 53.50 -11.65
C GLU A 262 18.56 54.77 -11.27
N ALA A 263 17.81 54.74 -10.16
CA ALA A 263 17.12 55.91 -9.63
C ALA A 263 18.08 57.03 -9.18
N GLU A 264 19.21 56.69 -8.54
CA GLU A 264 20.24 57.66 -8.17
C GLU A 264 20.93 58.25 -9.40
N ARG A 265 21.32 57.42 -10.37
CA ARG A 265 21.88 57.89 -11.65
C ARG A 265 20.94 58.87 -12.32
N TYR A 266 19.65 58.52 -12.39
CA TYR A 266 18.61 59.40 -12.92
C TYR A 266 18.57 60.75 -12.19
N LYS A 267 18.63 60.76 -10.85
CA LYS A 267 18.70 62.00 -10.05
C LYS A 267 19.95 62.82 -10.36
N THR A 268 21.13 62.18 -10.43
CA THR A 268 22.39 62.88 -10.70
C THR A 268 22.45 63.45 -12.12
N ASP A 269 21.97 62.72 -13.12
CA ASP A 269 21.91 63.20 -14.50
C ASP A 269 20.93 64.36 -14.62
N MET A 270 19.81 64.31 -13.90
CA MET A 270 18.88 65.44 -13.82
C MET A 270 19.55 66.67 -13.18
N SER A 271 20.31 66.50 -12.09
CA SER A 271 21.07 67.58 -11.45
C SER A 271 22.13 68.16 -12.39
N LYS A 272 22.89 67.31 -13.11
CA LYS A 272 23.91 67.77 -14.07
C LYS A 272 23.29 68.54 -15.23
N LYS A 273 22.14 68.09 -15.74
CA LYS A 273 21.38 68.82 -16.76
C LYS A 273 20.97 70.19 -16.24
N MET A 274 20.48 70.27 -15.00
CA MET A 274 20.13 71.53 -14.35
C MET A 274 21.36 72.45 -14.23
N ASP A 275 22.49 71.95 -13.73
CA ASP A 275 23.72 72.73 -13.57
C ASP A 275 24.28 73.21 -14.91
N MET A 276 24.20 72.39 -15.96
CA MET A 276 24.62 72.77 -17.31
C MET A 276 23.75 73.90 -17.85
N LEU A 277 22.43 73.84 -17.66
CA LEU A 277 21.52 74.91 -18.03
C LEU A 277 21.83 76.21 -17.26
N LEU A 278 22.16 76.11 -15.97
CA LEU A 278 22.58 77.25 -15.15
C LEU A 278 23.91 77.84 -15.63
N LYS A 279 24.91 77.01 -15.93
CA LYS A 279 26.19 77.46 -16.50
C LYS A 279 26.00 78.14 -17.85
N LEU A 280 25.24 77.54 -18.76
CA LEU A 280 24.93 78.13 -20.06
C LEU A 280 24.25 79.48 -19.91
N LYS A 281 23.30 79.61 -18.96
CA LYS A 281 22.67 80.89 -18.63
C LYS A 281 23.71 81.92 -18.18
N ASN A 282 24.64 81.53 -17.30
CA ASN A 282 25.70 82.42 -16.83
C ASN A 282 26.67 82.83 -17.96
N ASP A 283 27.06 81.90 -18.83
CA ASP A 283 27.93 82.17 -19.97
C ASP A 283 27.26 83.13 -20.97
N ILE A 284 25.95 82.95 -21.23
CA ILE A 284 25.16 83.88 -22.05
C ILE A 284 25.15 85.27 -21.41
N THR A 285 24.97 85.38 -20.09
CA THR A 285 25.02 86.68 -19.40
C THR A 285 26.41 87.32 -19.47
N HIS A 286 27.47 86.54 -19.26
CA HIS A 286 28.85 87.02 -19.30
C HIS A 286 29.26 87.45 -20.72
N ASN A 287 28.88 86.69 -21.75
CA ASN A 287 29.11 87.05 -23.15
C ASN A 287 28.42 88.37 -23.50
N ARG A 288 27.17 88.56 -23.05
CA ARG A 288 26.42 89.82 -23.23
C ARG A 288 27.12 91.01 -22.57
N GLU A 289 27.70 90.81 -21.39
CA GLU A 289 28.51 91.83 -20.70
C GLU A 289 29.83 92.10 -21.42
N ASN A 290 30.53 91.07 -21.89
CA ASN A 290 31.78 91.21 -22.62
C ASN A 290 31.58 91.95 -23.95
N LEU A 291 30.54 91.63 -24.72
CA LEU A 291 30.17 92.38 -25.93
C LEU A 291 29.87 93.85 -25.62
N ARG A 292 29.25 94.14 -24.48
CA ARG A 292 29.02 95.52 -24.02
C ARG A 292 30.35 96.22 -23.69
N ALA A 293 31.31 95.53 -23.09
CA ALA A 293 32.63 96.06 -22.78
C ALA A 293 33.48 96.31 -24.06
N ILE A 294 33.48 95.37 -25.01
CA ILE A 294 34.18 95.52 -26.30
C ILE A 294 33.63 96.73 -27.06
N ARG A 295 32.30 96.86 -27.18
CA ARG A 295 31.67 98.02 -27.84
C ARG A 295 32.04 99.34 -27.17
N ALA A 296 32.17 99.37 -25.84
CA ALA A 296 32.61 100.56 -25.12
C ALA A 296 34.10 100.89 -25.40
N ARG A 297 34.95 99.87 -25.50
CA ARG A 297 36.37 100.03 -25.82
C ARG A 297 36.59 100.55 -27.24
N ASP A 298 35.91 99.98 -28.23
CA ASP A 298 36.07 100.37 -29.63
C ASP A 298 35.65 101.83 -29.84
N LYS A 299 34.51 102.23 -29.23
CA LYS A 299 34.05 103.62 -29.25
C LYS A 299 35.02 104.60 -28.57
N ALA A 300 35.79 104.15 -27.58
CA ALA A 300 36.83 104.97 -26.95
C ALA A 300 38.10 105.06 -27.81
N ALA A 301 38.47 103.98 -28.52
CA ALA A 301 39.60 103.95 -29.43
C ALA A 301 39.36 104.88 -30.65
N GLU A 302 38.19 104.81 -31.28
CA GLU A 302 37.81 105.68 -32.40
C GLU A 302 37.88 107.17 -32.02
N ARG A 303 37.47 107.54 -30.81
CA ARG A 303 37.57 108.92 -30.32
C ARG A 303 39.03 109.39 -30.20
N LYS A 304 39.91 108.54 -29.69
CA LYS A 304 41.34 108.84 -29.58
C LYS A 304 41.99 109.02 -30.95
N GLU A 305 41.71 108.13 -31.89
CA GLU A 305 42.26 108.20 -33.26
C GLU A 305 41.80 109.47 -34.00
N MET A 306 40.53 109.85 -33.84
CA MET A 306 40.01 111.12 -34.38
C MET A 306 40.67 112.36 -33.77
N GLU A 307 41.01 112.33 -32.47
CA GLU A 307 41.72 113.43 -31.80
C GLU A 307 43.19 113.52 -32.23
N GLU A 308 43.85 112.38 -32.44
CA GLU A 308 45.22 112.32 -32.94
C GLU A 308 45.31 112.77 -34.41
N GLU A 309 44.39 112.34 -35.28
CA GLU A 309 44.37 112.80 -36.66
C GLU A 309 44.08 114.31 -36.75
N LYS A 310 43.21 114.86 -35.89
CA LYS A 310 42.99 116.32 -35.80
C LYS A 310 44.25 117.07 -35.36
N ARG A 311 44.95 116.58 -34.33
CA ARG A 311 46.21 117.17 -33.87
C ARG A 311 47.29 117.14 -34.96
N GLU A 312 47.42 116.03 -35.70
CA GLU A 312 48.36 115.93 -36.82
C GLU A 312 47.99 116.89 -37.97
N ARG A 313 46.69 117.04 -38.29
CA ARG A 313 46.22 118.02 -39.28
C ARG A 313 46.56 119.46 -38.88
N GLU A 314 46.41 119.83 -37.61
CA GLU A 314 46.73 121.17 -37.10
C GLU A 314 48.23 121.48 -37.16
N ILE A 315 49.09 120.52 -36.79
CA ILE A 315 50.56 120.68 -36.86
C ILE A 315 51.02 120.88 -38.31
N ILE A 316 50.50 120.09 -39.27
CA ILE A 316 50.89 120.21 -40.68
C ILE A 316 50.43 121.56 -41.25
N LYS A 317 49.24 122.05 -40.86
CA LYS A 317 48.72 123.35 -41.28
C LYS A 317 49.59 124.51 -40.77
N MET A 318 50.09 124.43 -39.53
CA MET A 318 51.00 125.43 -38.95
C MET A 318 52.38 125.48 -39.64
N GLN A 319 52.85 124.36 -40.21
CA GLN A 319 54.13 124.28 -40.94
C GLN A 319 54.04 124.77 -42.40
N GLY A 320 52.88 125.29 -42.84
CA GLY A 320 52.70 125.88 -44.17
C GLY A 320 52.55 124.87 -45.31
N GLY A 321 52.40 123.57 -45.01
CA GLY A 321 52.18 122.49 -45.99
C GLY A 321 50.71 122.06 -46.10
N ASN A 322 50.34 121.40 -47.20
CA ASN A 322 48.99 120.86 -47.40
C ASN A 322 48.77 119.58 -46.53
N PRO A 323 47.86 119.57 -45.54
CA PRO A 323 47.65 118.45 -44.62
C PRO A 323 47.18 117.15 -45.28
N GLU A 324 46.38 117.25 -46.35
CA GLU A 324 45.78 116.07 -46.98
C GLU A 324 46.81 115.23 -47.75
N GLU A 325 47.72 115.88 -48.47
CA GLU A 325 48.75 115.21 -49.24
C GLU A 325 49.79 114.52 -48.32
N MET A 326 50.22 115.20 -47.26
CA MET A 326 51.23 114.68 -46.33
C MET A 326 50.71 113.50 -45.50
N LEU A 327 49.46 113.54 -45.03
CA LEU A 327 48.87 112.40 -44.31
C LEU A 327 48.66 111.21 -45.24
N LEU A 328 48.30 111.43 -46.51
CA LEU A 328 48.15 110.36 -47.49
C LEU A 328 49.49 109.68 -47.80
N VAL A 329 50.56 110.46 -47.99
CA VAL A 329 51.93 109.93 -48.19
C VAL A 329 52.39 109.12 -46.98
N LYS A 330 52.15 109.61 -45.75
CA LYS A 330 52.47 108.89 -44.50
C LYS A 330 51.68 107.58 -44.38
N LYS A 331 50.37 107.60 -44.65
CA LYS A 331 49.52 106.39 -44.67
C LYS A 331 50.04 105.38 -45.70
N ARG A 332 50.42 105.83 -46.90
CA ARG A 332 50.99 104.97 -47.96
C ARG A 332 52.35 104.38 -47.58
N ARG A 333 53.21 105.16 -46.91
CA ARG A 333 54.49 104.68 -46.37
C ARG A 333 54.29 103.59 -45.31
N ASN A 334 53.35 103.81 -44.39
CA ASN A 334 53.03 102.84 -43.33
C ASN A 334 52.47 101.53 -43.91
N GLU A 335 51.66 101.60 -44.98
CA GLU A 335 51.15 100.42 -45.69
C GLU A 335 52.30 99.59 -46.29
N VAL A 336 53.25 100.25 -46.96
CA VAL A 336 54.44 99.60 -47.54
C VAL A 336 55.33 98.97 -46.45
N GLU A 337 55.50 99.62 -45.31
CA GLU A 337 56.23 99.05 -44.17
C GLU A 337 55.56 97.81 -43.59
N LYS A 338 54.22 97.82 -43.45
CA LYS A 338 53.47 96.64 -43.01
C LYS A 338 53.67 95.45 -43.95
N GLN A 339 53.61 95.69 -45.26
CA GLN A 339 53.84 94.65 -46.27
C GLN A 339 55.29 94.12 -46.23
N ARG A 340 56.28 95.01 -46.06
CA ARG A 340 57.69 94.62 -45.87
C ARG A 340 57.87 93.73 -44.64
N ASN A 341 57.24 94.09 -43.52
CA ASN A 341 57.35 93.33 -42.27
C ASN A 341 56.69 91.94 -42.38
N GLN A 342 55.54 91.83 -43.06
CA GLN A 342 54.91 90.54 -43.35
C GLN A 342 55.82 89.65 -44.21
N PHE A 343 56.44 90.22 -45.25
CA PHE A 343 57.36 89.48 -46.11
C PHE A 343 58.61 88.99 -45.36
N GLU A 344 59.14 89.79 -44.43
CA GLU A 344 60.27 89.40 -43.58
C GLU A 344 59.90 88.26 -42.63
N ALA A 345 58.69 88.28 -42.06
CA ALA A 345 58.19 87.19 -41.21
C ALA A 345 58.08 85.88 -42.00
N ASP A 346 57.56 85.93 -43.22
CA ASP A 346 57.45 84.76 -44.11
C ASP A 346 58.82 84.21 -44.53
N GLN A 347 59.80 85.08 -44.80
CA GLN A 347 61.19 84.70 -45.06
C GLN A 347 61.81 83.96 -43.87
N LYS A 348 61.59 84.44 -42.64
CA LYS A 348 62.09 83.80 -41.42
C LYS A 348 61.46 82.42 -41.23
N LEU A 349 60.15 82.28 -41.46
CA LEU A 349 59.45 81.00 -41.41
C LEU A 349 60.02 79.98 -42.43
N LYS A 350 60.28 80.41 -43.67
CA LYS A 350 60.88 79.54 -44.70
C LYS A 350 62.30 79.09 -44.35
N LYS A 351 63.13 79.97 -43.78
CA LYS A 351 64.48 79.61 -43.31
C LYS A 351 64.43 78.58 -42.17
N ALA A 352 63.50 78.74 -41.23
CA ALA A 352 63.31 77.79 -40.14
C ALA A 352 62.89 76.40 -40.65
N ALA A 353 62.00 76.35 -41.65
CA ALA A 353 61.58 75.10 -42.28
C ALA A 353 62.73 74.35 -42.99
N ILE A 354 63.63 75.07 -43.68
CA ILE A 354 64.80 74.46 -44.34
C ILE A 354 65.77 73.87 -43.30
N MET A 355 66.05 74.59 -42.21
CA MET A 355 66.91 74.07 -41.13
C MET A 355 66.33 72.81 -40.49
N GLN A 356 65.02 72.77 -40.24
CA GLN A 356 64.35 71.56 -39.75
C GLN A 356 64.55 70.38 -40.72
N LYS A 357 64.44 70.62 -42.02
CA LYS A 357 64.61 69.56 -43.03
C LYS A 357 66.04 68.99 -43.02
N ILE A 358 67.06 69.85 -42.98
CA ILE A 358 68.47 69.43 -42.88
C ILE A 358 68.71 68.58 -41.63
N LEU A 359 68.21 69.01 -40.47
CA LEU A 359 68.36 68.26 -39.22
C LEU A 359 67.73 66.86 -39.30
N THR A 360 66.52 66.74 -39.88
CA THR A 360 65.89 65.43 -40.08
C THR A 360 66.66 64.53 -41.05
N GLU A 361 67.31 65.12 -42.06
CA GLU A 361 68.08 64.40 -43.06
C GLU A 361 69.42 63.88 -42.49
N GLU A 362 70.09 64.67 -41.63
CA GLU A 362 71.26 64.24 -40.87
C GLU A 362 70.96 63.09 -39.91
N GLU A 363 69.83 63.14 -39.18
CA GLU A 363 69.38 62.05 -38.32
C GLU A 363 69.16 60.75 -39.11
N ASN A 364 68.59 60.86 -40.31
CA ASN A 364 68.39 59.71 -41.20
C ASN A 364 69.72 59.13 -41.72
N ILE A 365 70.72 59.96 -42.02
CA ILE A 365 72.08 59.49 -42.38
C ILE A 365 72.73 58.74 -41.20
N LYS A 366 72.59 59.27 -39.97
CA LYS A 366 73.09 58.60 -38.76
C LYS A 366 72.42 57.23 -38.54
N ARG A 367 71.10 57.14 -38.72
CA ARG A 367 70.35 55.87 -38.66
C ARG A 367 70.82 54.87 -39.71
N ARG A 368 71.04 55.30 -40.96
CA ARG A 368 71.55 54.43 -42.04
C ARG A 368 72.97 53.91 -41.76
N ARG A 369 73.84 54.76 -41.19
CA ARG A 369 75.19 54.34 -40.77
C ARG A 369 75.18 53.29 -39.66
N GLN A 370 74.23 53.35 -38.73
CA GLN A 370 74.09 52.36 -37.66
C GLN A 370 73.54 51.00 -38.13
N GLN A 371 72.64 50.98 -39.11
CA GLN A 371 71.98 49.74 -39.57
C GLN A 371 72.85 48.87 -40.48
N GLN A 372 73.79 49.45 -41.23
CA GLN A 372 74.61 48.71 -42.20
C GLN A 372 76.10 49.06 -42.08
N PRO A 373 76.80 48.56 -41.03
CA PRO A 373 78.21 48.89 -40.80
C PRO A 373 79.19 48.25 -41.80
N TYR A 374 78.73 47.32 -42.65
CA TYR A 374 79.54 46.68 -43.70
C TYR A 374 79.57 47.45 -45.03
N LEU A 375 78.67 48.41 -45.24
CA LEU A 375 78.61 49.27 -46.43
C LEU A 375 79.52 50.51 -46.35
N TRP A 376 80.23 50.67 -45.22
CA TRP A 376 81.06 51.84 -44.92
C TRP A 376 82.49 51.45 -44.45
N LYS A 377 83.06 50.35 -44.97
CA LYS A 377 84.47 49.96 -44.75
C LYS A 377 85.32 50.18 -46.02
N SER A 378 86.40 50.96 -45.91
CA SER A 378 87.54 51.10 -46.85
C SER A 378 88.79 51.49 -46.04
N PRO A 379 90.05 51.27 -46.47
CA PRO A 379 90.66 50.40 -47.52
C PRO A 379 91.89 49.59 -46.97
N ASN A 380 92.63 48.83 -47.81
CA ASN A 380 94.11 48.60 -47.79
C ASN A 380 94.49 47.63 -48.95
N LYS A 381 95.25 48.03 -49.98
CA LYS A 381 96.73 48.13 -50.14
C LYS A 381 97.51 46.83 -49.92
N GLU A 382 98.18 46.37 -50.99
CA GLU A 382 99.54 45.76 -51.11
C GLU A 382 99.63 45.09 -52.52
N ALA A 383 100.71 45.05 -53.32
CA ALA A 383 102.00 45.73 -53.46
C ALA A 383 102.56 45.34 -54.86
N ASP A 384 103.46 46.17 -55.42
CA ASP A 384 104.49 45.88 -56.46
C ASP A 384 104.14 45.12 -57.76
N LEU A 385 103.97 45.88 -58.86
CA LEU A 385 104.68 45.76 -60.15
C LEU A 385 104.44 46.99 -61.04
#